data_AF-A0A949I0Q0-F1
#
_entry.id   AF-A0A949I0Q0-F1
#
_cell.length_a   1.000
_cell.length_b   1.000
_cell.length_c   1.000
_cell.angle_alpha   90.00
_cell.angle_beta   90.00
_cell.angle_gamma   90.00
#
_symmetry.space_group_name_H-M   'P 1'
#
loop_
_entity.id
_entity.type
_entity.pdbx_description
1 polymer ?
#
loop_
_entity_poly.entity_id
_entity_poly.type
_entity_poly.pdbx_seq_one_letter_code
_entity_poly.pdbx_strand_id
1 'polypeptide(L)'
;FLMRGIAHQPHIPLFEERYRLRPAALAVYPMYKGLAQLVGMKKVEGPATIAEQFERYLVEYPNFDFFFIHYKYTDKAGEDGNFLAKMKALEDFDAALPILLRKKPDVLVLTGDHSTPVAVQGHSWHPQPVLLHSAVSGSDKLERFTETGANLGSLGIFESKYLIRLMQANARMFDKFGA
;
A
#
# COMPACT_ATOMS: atom_id res chain seq x y z
N PHE A 1 -21.65 17.52 -20.96
CA PHE A 1 -20.87 17.75 -19.73
C PHE A 1 -21.50 16.90 -18.63
N LEU A 2 -20.76 15.99 -18.00
CA LEU A 2 -21.25 15.10 -16.92
C LEU A 2 -20.50 15.44 -15.63
N MET A 3 -20.96 16.45 -14.90
CA MET A 3 -20.46 16.76 -13.56
C MET A 3 -21.10 15.80 -12.54
N ARG A 4 -20.29 15.10 -11.74
CA ARG A 4 -20.72 14.14 -10.72
C ARG A 4 -19.68 14.07 -9.59
N GLY A 5 -20.07 13.55 -8.42
CA GLY A 5 -19.14 13.31 -7.29
C GLY A 5 -18.81 14.55 -6.45
N ILE A 6 -19.72 15.51 -6.34
CA ILE A 6 -19.54 16.70 -5.49
C ILE A 6 -19.72 16.29 -4.03
N ALA A 7 -18.72 16.57 -3.21
CA ALA A 7 -18.75 16.32 -1.77
C ALA A 7 -18.03 17.45 -1.01
N HIS A 8 -18.49 17.72 0.21
CA HIS A 8 -17.74 18.55 1.15
C HIS A 8 -16.70 17.69 1.88
N GLN A 9 -15.56 18.30 2.20
CA GLN A 9 -14.54 17.63 3.01
C GLN A 9 -15.06 17.42 4.43
N PRO A 10 -15.22 16.17 4.90
CA PRO A 10 -15.56 15.92 6.30
C PRO A 10 -14.34 16.22 7.19
N HIS A 11 -14.58 16.42 8.48
CA HIS A 11 -13.50 16.51 9.45
C HIS A 11 -12.81 15.15 9.58
N ILE A 12 -11.57 15.06 9.10
CA ILE A 12 -10.74 13.85 9.17
C ILE A 12 -9.46 14.21 9.93
N PRO A 13 -9.15 13.54 11.07
CA PRO A 13 -7.88 13.76 11.77
C PRO A 13 -6.69 13.51 10.85
N LEU A 14 -5.63 14.29 11.01
CA LEU A 14 -4.41 14.11 10.23
C LEU A 14 -3.72 12.79 10.61
N PHE A 15 -3.00 12.21 9.65
CA PHE A 15 -2.30 10.94 9.84
C PHE A 15 -1.28 11.04 10.98
N GLU A 16 -0.52 12.14 11.03
CA GLU A 16 0.46 12.40 12.09
C GLU A 16 -0.21 12.53 13.47
N GLU A 17 -1.38 13.16 13.56
CA GLU A 17 -2.14 13.27 14.82
C GLU A 17 -2.62 11.90 15.31
N ARG A 18 -3.11 11.06 14.40
CA ARG A 18 -3.73 9.76 14.72
C ARG A 18 -2.71 8.65 14.96
N TYR A 19 -1.60 8.66 14.23
CA TYR A 19 -0.62 7.57 14.21
C TYR A 19 0.76 7.98 14.72
N ARG A 20 1.01 9.26 14.97
CA ARG A 20 2.29 9.79 15.50
C ARG A 20 3.50 9.44 14.63
N LEU A 21 3.31 9.49 13.31
CA LEU A 21 4.31 9.21 12.28
C LEU A 21 4.34 10.34 11.27
N ARG A 22 5.52 10.75 10.81
CA ARG A 22 5.68 11.71 9.70
C ARG A 22 5.45 10.98 8.38
N PRO A 23 4.35 11.23 7.65
CA PRO A 23 3.99 10.40 6.51
C PRO A 23 4.28 11.09 5.16
N ALA A 24 4.80 10.33 4.21
CA ALA A 24 4.96 10.73 2.82
C ALA A 24 4.14 9.82 1.89
N ALA A 25 3.69 10.39 0.77
CA ALA A 25 2.97 9.68 -0.28
C ALA A 25 3.71 9.81 -1.62
N LEU A 26 4.05 8.65 -2.18
CA LEU A 26 4.57 8.47 -3.53
C LEU A 26 3.46 7.81 -4.34
N ALA A 27 2.81 8.60 -5.19
CA ALA A 27 1.73 8.12 -6.04
C ALA A 27 1.80 8.83 -7.38
N VAL A 28 1.47 8.13 -8.46
CA VAL A 28 1.38 8.73 -9.80
C VAL A 28 -0.04 9.26 -10.06
N TYR A 29 -1.06 8.48 -9.70
CA TYR A 29 -2.47 8.77 -10.00
C TYR A 29 -3.01 9.94 -9.16
N PRO A 30 -3.64 10.96 -9.77
CA PRO A 30 -4.08 12.18 -9.07
C PRO A 30 -5.02 11.95 -7.87
N MET A 31 -5.91 10.95 -7.95
CA MET A 31 -6.86 10.67 -6.86
C MET A 31 -6.13 10.29 -5.57
N TYR A 32 -5.15 9.38 -5.60
CA TYR A 32 -4.40 8.98 -4.40
C TYR A 32 -3.51 10.10 -3.88
N LYS A 33 -3.01 10.97 -4.76
CA LYS A 33 -2.32 12.21 -4.32
C LYS A 33 -3.28 13.08 -3.50
N GLY A 34 -4.50 13.30 -4.00
CA GLY A 34 -5.53 14.08 -3.31
C GLY A 34 -5.93 13.46 -1.96
N LEU A 35 -6.21 12.16 -1.93
CA LEU A 35 -6.58 11.43 -0.70
C LEU A 35 -5.45 11.46 0.34
N ALA A 36 -4.19 11.28 -0.08
CA ALA A 36 -3.04 11.35 0.82
C ALA A 36 -2.88 12.76 1.42
N GLN A 37 -3.06 13.82 0.62
CA GLN A 37 -3.02 15.20 1.11
C GLN A 37 -4.19 15.51 2.05
N LEU A 38 -5.38 14.96 1.81
CA LEU A 38 -6.57 15.13 2.65
C LEU A 38 -6.31 14.68 4.10
N VAL A 39 -5.50 13.64 4.29
CA VAL A 39 -5.10 13.11 5.60
C VAL A 39 -3.73 13.60 6.06
N GLY A 40 -3.17 14.64 5.42
CA GLY A 40 -1.94 15.30 5.86
C GLY A 40 -0.62 14.62 5.47
N MET A 41 -0.61 13.67 4.52
CA MET A 41 0.64 13.11 4.03
C MET A 41 1.38 14.11 3.12
N LYS A 42 2.71 14.19 3.25
CA LYS A 42 3.53 14.96 2.32
C LYS A 42 3.54 14.28 0.96
N LYS A 43 2.88 14.90 -0.02
CA LYS A 43 2.96 14.47 -1.43
C LYS A 43 4.39 14.68 -1.94
N VAL A 44 5.04 13.60 -2.38
CA VAL A 44 6.34 13.64 -3.06
C VAL A 44 6.11 13.52 -4.56
N GLU A 45 6.48 14.57 -5.31
CA GLU A 45 6.29 14.65 -6.76
C GLU A 45 7.57 14.32 -7.54
N GLY A 46 7.42 14.07 -8.84
CA GLY A 46 8.50 13.75 -9.77
C GLY A 46 8.38 12.34 -10.37
N PRO A 47 8.32 11.27 -9.56
CA PRO A 47 8.27 9.90 -10.08
C PRO A 47 7.04 9.58 -10.93
N ALA A 48 7.26 8.89 -12.04
CA ALA A 48 6.24 8.39 -12.98
C ALA A 48 6.20 6.85 -13.05
N THR A 49 7.31 6.18 -12.75
CA THR A 49 7.42 4.71 -12.72
C THR A 49 7.56 4.17 -11.29
N ILE A 50 7.37 2.86 -11.09
CA ILE A 50 7.59 2.24 -9.77
C ILE A 50 9.06 2.29 -9.35
N ALA A 51 9.98 2.09 -10.30
CA ALA A 51 11.41 2.20 -10.05
C ALA A 51 11.80 3.62 -9.61
N GLU A 52 11.30 4.65 -10.29
CA GLU A 52 11.51 6.05 -9.88
C GLU A 52 10.89 6.36 -8.52
N GLN A 53 9.72 5.78 -8.20
CA GLN A 53 9.10 5.94 -6.87
C GLN A 53 9.99 5.32 -5.79
N PHE A 54 10.54 4.13 -6.03
CA PHE A 54 11.45 3.48 -5.09
C PHE A 54 12.79 4.20 -4.95
N GLU A 55 13.39 4.70 -6.05
CA GLU A 55 14.61 5.53 -5.98
C GLU A 55 14.33 6.82 -5.19
N ARG A 56 13.16 7.46 -5.40
CA ARG A 56 12.77 8.63 -4.61
C ARG A 56 12.56 8.31 -3.14
N TYR A 57 11.98 7.15 -2.82
CA TYR A 57 11.89 6.65 -1.44
C TYR A 57 13.27 6.55 -0.77
N LEU A 58 14.32 6.12 -1.49
CA LEU A 58 15.68 6.05 -0.92
C LEU A 58 16.22 7.43 -0.51
N VAL A 59 15.93 8.45 -1.32
CA VAL A 59 16.32 9.85 -1.08
C VAL A 59 15.55 10.45 0.09
N GLU A 60 14.25 10.21 0.15
CA GLU A 60 13.37 10.80 1.17
C GLU A 60 13.34 10.02 2.49
N TYR A 61 13.89 8.80 2.52
CA TYR A 61 13.90 7.92 3.70
C TYR A 61 14.23 8.61 5.05
N PRO A 62 15.26 9.47 5.18
CA PRO A 62 15.58 10.11 6.47
C PRO A 62 14.53 11.14 6.93
N ASN A 63 13.64 11.59 6.05
CA ASN A 63 12.70 12.69 6.32
C ASN A 63 11.36 12.21 6.90
N PHE A 64 11.03 10.92 6.77
CA PHE A 64 9.71 10.38 7.06
C PHE A 64 9.79 9.03 7.78
N ASP A 65 8.75 8.74 8.57
CA ASP A 65 8.63 7.49 9.32
C ASP A 65 7.66 6.50 8.65
N PHE A 66 6.85 6.99 7.71
CA PHE A 66 5.88 6.20 6.96
C PHE A 66 5.83 6.61 5.49
N PHE A 67 5.83 5.63 4.59
CA PHE A 67 5.70 5.84 3.15
C PHE A 67 4.50 5.08 2.61
N PHE A 68 3.53 5.81 2.04
CA PHE A 68 2.49 5.24 1.20
C PHE A 68 2.95 5.29 -0.27
N ILE A 69 3.20 4.12 -0.87
CA ILE A 69 3.65 4.02 -2.26
C ILE A 69 2.55 3.32 -3.08
N HIS A 70 2.02 4.01 -4.10
CA HIS A 70 0.86 3.54 -4.87
C HIS A 70 1.21 3.22 -6.32
N TYR A 71 0.86 2.02 -6.76
CA TYR A 71 1.10 1.52 -8.11
C TYR A 71 -0.22 1.23 -8.85
N LYS A 72 -0.56 2.05 -9.86
CA LYS A 72 -1.88 2.05 -10.51
C LYS A 72 -2.06 0.99 -11.61
N TYR A 73 -0.97 0.55 -12.23
CA TYR A 73 -1.04 -0.08 -13.56
C TYR A 73 -1.67 -1.49 -13.52
N THR A 74 -1.59 -2.18 -12.39
CA THR A 74 -2.25 -3.48 -12.15
C THR A 74 -3.77 -3.38 -12.22
N ASP A 75 -4.35 -2.33 -11.65
CA ASP A 75 -5.78 -2.08 -11.68
C ASP A 75 -6.25 -1.71 -13.10
N LYS A 76 -5.52 -0.81 -13.77
CA LYS A 76 -5.84 -0.40 -15.15
C LYS A 76 -5.93 -1.61 -16.08
N ALA A 77 -4.96 -2.53 -16.02
CA ALA A 77 -4.98 -3.72 -16.85
C ALA A 77 -6.11 -4.71 -16.47
N GLY A 78 -6.52 -4.73 -15.20
CA GLY A 78 -7.68 -5.49 -14.73
C GLY A 78 -8.99 -4.98 -15.32
N GLU A 79 -9.23 -3.67 -15.24
CA GLU A 79 -10.38 -2.98 -15.85
C GLU A 79 -10.42 -3.21 -17.37
N ASP A 80 -9.26 -3.17 -18.05
CA ASP A 80 -9.15 -3.40 -19.50
C ASP A 80 -9.33 -4.89 -19.90
N GLY A 81 -9.52 -5.81 -18.94
CA GLY A 81 -9.62 -7.24 -19.23
C GLY A 81 -8.34 -7.84 -19.82
N ASN A 82 -7.19 -7.19 -19.62
CA ASN A 82 -5.93 -7.58 -20.23
C ASN A 82 -5.03 -8.33 -19.25
N PHE A 83 -5.09 -9.66 -19.31
CA PHE A 83 -4.28 -10.55 -18.47
C PHE A 83 -2.77 -10.31 -18.61
N LEU A 84 -2.27 -10.24 -19.85
CA LEU A 84 -0.83 -10.10 -20.10
C LEU A 84 -0.29 -8.77 -19.59
N ALA A 85 -1.04 -7.68 -19.76
CA ALA A 85 -0.67 -6.38 -19.22
C ALA A 85 -0.70 -6.37 -17.68
N LYS A 86 -1.67 -7.05 -17.06
CA LYS A 86 -1.75 -7.15 -15.59
C LYS A 86 -0.59 -7.95 -15.01
N MET A 87 -0.26 -9.08 -15.64
CA MET A 87 0.90 -9.90 -15.29
C MET A 87 2.19 -9.08 -15.41
N LYS A 88 2.40 -8.40 -16.55
CA LYS A 88 3.58 -7.56 -16.76
C LYS A 88 3.69 -6.42 -15.74
N ALA A 89 2.59 -5.78 -15.35
CA ALA A 89 2.61 -4.76 -14.32
C ALA A 89 3.06 -5.30 -12.95
N LEU A 90 2.65 -6.53 -12.58
CA LEU A 90 3.12 -7.19 -11.36
C LEU A 90 4.61 -7.54 -11.45
N GLU A 91 5.07 -8.04 -12.60
CA GLU A 91 6.49 -8.34 -12.83
C GLU A 91 7.36 -7.08 -12.78
N ASP A 92 6.90 -5.96 -13.36
CA ASP A 92 7.61 -4.68 -13.32
C ASP A 92 7.70 -4.13 -11.88
N PHE A 93 6.67 -4.37 -11.05
CA PHE A 93 6.71 -4.04 -9.62
C PHE A 93 7.73 -4.92 -8.88
N ASP A 94 7.69 -6.24 -9.08
CA ASP A 94 8.58 -7.20 -8.44
C ASP A 94 10.05 -6.94 -8.80
N ALA A 95 10.34 -6.69 -10.08
CA ALA A 95 11.68 -6.37 -10.57
C ALA A 95 12.25 -5.08 -9.94
N ALA A 96 11.38 -4.11 -9.59
CA ALA A 96 11.80 -2.88 -8.94
C ALA A 96 11.95 -3.03 -7.41
N LEU A 97 11.29 -4.01 -6.78
CA LEU A 97 11.25 -4.19 -5.33
C LEU A 97 12.65 -4.23 -4.65
N PRO A 98 13.71 -4.82 -5.25
CA PRO A 98 15.06 -4.76 -4.69
C PRO A 98 15.58 -3.34 -4.43
N ILE A 99 15.12 -2.33 -5.18
CA ILE A 99 15.48 -0.92 -4.96
C ILE A 99 14.97 -0.48 -3.59
N LEU A 100 13.68 -0.69 -3.29
CA LEU A 100 13.06 -0.35 -2.01
C LEU A 100 13.75 -1.08 -0.84
N LEU A 101 14.10 -2.35 -1.04
CA LEU A 101 14.72 -3.18 -0.01
C LEU A 101 16.14 -2.73 0.39
N ARG A 102 16.79 -1.84 -0.38
CA ARG A 102 18.10 -1.28 -0.01
C ARG A 102 18.10 -0.56 1.34
N LYS A 103 16.97 0.05 1.75
CA LYS A 103 16.84 0.70 3.07
C LYS A 103 16.48 -0.24 4.20
N LYS A 104 16.06 -1.48 3.91
CA LYS A 104 15.64 -2.48 4.90
C LYS A 104 14.63 -1.90 5.91
N PRO A 105 13.43 -1.51 5.46
CA PRO A 105 12.42 -0.92 6.36
C PRO A 105 12.10 -1.88 7.53
N ASP A 106 11.90 -1.33 8.72
CA ASP A 106 11.59 -2.11 9.93
C ASP A 106 10.29 -2.92 9.78
N VAL A 107 9.32 -2.34 9.07
CA VAL A 107 8.06 -2.97 8.69
C VAL A 107 7.79 -2.71 7.21
N LEU A 108 7.61 -3.79 6.45
CA LEU A 108 7.18 -3.76 5.04
C LEU A 108 5.79 -4.39 4.94
N VAL A 109 4.89 -3.70 4.26
CA VAL A 109 3.56 -4.23 3.92
C VAL A 109 3.32 -4.11 2.42
N LEU A 110 2.86 -5.21 1.81
CA LEU A 110 2.44 -5.26 0.41
C LEU A 110 1.00 -5.77 0.35
N THR A 111 0.12 -5.04 -0.32
CA THR A 111 -1.28 -5.44 -0.55
C THR A 111 -1.90 -4.60 -1.68
N GLY A 112 -3.12 -4.96 -2.09
CA GLY A 112 -4.00 -4.13 -2.91
C GLY A 112 -5.01 -3.39 -2.04
N ASP A 113 -5.60 -2.32 -2.57
CA ASP A 113 -6.73 -1.63 -1.94
C ASP A 113 -8.08 -2.25 -2.35
N HIS A 114 -8.15 -2.88 -3.52
CA HIS A 114 -9.30 -3.68 -3.98
C HIS A 114 -8.92 -4.70 -5.05
N SER A 115 -9.85 -5.64 -5.30
CA SER A 115 -9.69 -6.67 -6.33
C SER A 115 -10.25 -6.18 -7.64
N THR A 116 -9.45 -6.26 -8.70
CA THR A 116 -9.91 -5.98 -10.09
C THR A 116 -9.61 -7.18 -10.98
N PRO A 117 -10.38 -8.28 -10.89
CA PRO A 117 -10.12 -9.50 -11.65
C PRO A 117 -10.32 -9.24 -13.15
N VAL A 118 -9.40 -9.77 -13.97
CA VAL A 118 -9.44 -9.63 -15.43
C VAL A 118 -10.74 -10.17 -16.02
N ALA A 119 -11.26 -11.27 -15.47
CA ALA A 119 -12.52 -11.88 -15.90
C ALA A 119 -13.76 -11.02 -15.58
N VAL A 120 -13.65 -10.09 -14.61
CA VAL A 120 -14.74 -9.21 -14.19
C VAL A 120 -14.68 -7.87 -14.91
N GLN A 121 -13.49 -7.42 -15.35
CA GLN A 121 -13.29 -6.10 -15.97
C GLN A 121 -13.83 -4.96 -15.11
N GLY A 122 -13.60 -5.08 -13.80
CA GLY A 122 -14.19 -4.19 -12.80
C GLY A 122 -13.77 -4.56 -11.39
N HIS A 123 -13.98 -3.65 -10.46
CA HIS A 123 -13.79 -3.90 -9.04
C HIS A 123 -14.71 -5.03 -8.54
N SER A 124 -14.21 -5.84 -7.61
CA SER A 124 -14.95 -6.94 -6.98
C SER A 124 -14.69 -7.03 -5.48
N TRP A 125 -15.50 -7.84 -4.80
CA TRP A 125 -15.52 -8.01 -3.34
C TRP A 125 -14.48 -9.01 -2.80
N HIS A 126 -13.69 -9.65 -3.67
CA HIS A 126 -12.70 -10.65 -3.25
C HIS A 126 -11.64 -10.02 -2.31
N PRO A 127 -11.24 -10.72 -1.23
CA PRO A 127 -10.25 -10.20 -0.29
C PRO A 127 -8.90 -9.97 -0.98
N GLN A 128 -8.11 -9.04 -0.44
CA GLN A 128 -6.77 -8.75 -0.94
C GLN A 128 -5.73 -9.60 -0.23
N PRO A 129 -4.74 -10.16 -0.95
CA PRO A 129 -3.60 -10.77 -0.29
C PRO A 129 -2.82 -9.68 0.46
N VAL A 130 -2.39 -9.98 1.68
CA VAL A 130 -1.59 -9.10 2.52
C VAL A 130 -0.31 -9.81 2.90
N LEU A 131 0.83 -9.19 2.62
CA LEU A 131 2.12 -9.57 3.17
C LEU A 131 2.53 -8.51 4.18
N LEU A 132 2.85 -8.94 5.40
CA LEU A 132 3.48 -8.09 6.42
C LEU A 132 4.78 -8.75 6.82
N HIS A 133 5.87 -8.01 6.73
CA HIS A 133 7.20 -8.47 7.12
C HIS A 133 7.83 -7.48 8.11
N SER A 134 8.33 -8.00 9.22
CA SER A 134 9.15 -7.25 10.20
C SER A 134 10.09 -8.22 10.93
N ALA A 135 10.98 -7.70 11.77
CA ALA A 135 11.81 -8.54 12.63
C ALA A 135 11.02 -9.40 13.64
N VAL A 136 9.72 -9.10 13.86
CA VAL A 136 8.87 -9.76 14.86
C VAL A 136 7.56 -10.31 14.28
N SER A 137 7.38 -10.29 12.96
CA SER A 137 6.12 -10.74 12.33
C SER A 137 5.91 -12.26 12.39
N GLY A 138 6.96 -13.03 12.68
CA GLY A 138 6.95 -14.47 12.51
C GLY A 138 7.01 -14.89 11.03
N SER A 139 6.77 -16.17 10.75
CA SER A 139 6.73 -16.72 9.40
C SER A 139 5.66 -17.81 9.28
N ASP A 140 4.83 -17.69 8.25
CA ASP A 140 3.81 -18.69 7.89
C ASP A 140 4.39 -19.84 7.03
N LYS A 141 5.70 -19.84 6.79
CA LYS A 141 6.41 -20.82 5.95
C LYS A 141 5.85 -20.92 4.51
N LEU A 142 5.31 -19.84 3.99
CA LEU A 142 4.88 -19.71 2.60
C LEU A 142 6.03 -19.18 1.74
N GLU A 143 6.21 -19.77 0.56
CA GLU A 143 7.31 -19.42 -0.35
C GLU A 143 6.91 -18.36 -1.40
N ARG A 144 5.60 -18.14 -1.59
CA ARG A 144 5.06 -17.29 -2.67
C ARG A 144 3.94 -16.39 -2.17
N PHE A 145 3.95 -15.13 -2.61
CA PHE A 145 2.85 -14.19 -2.38
C PHE A 145 1.80 -14.33 -3.49
N THR A 146 0.69 -15.01 -3.16
CA THR A 146 -0.44 -15.27 -4.06
C THR A 146 -1.74 -15.26 -3.26
N GLU A 147 -2.88 -15.13 -3.93
CA GLU A 147 -4.20 -15.17 -3.28
C GLU A 147 -4.42 -16.49 -2.53
N THR A 148 -4.09 -17.63 -3.14
CA THR A 148 -4.23 -18.94 -2.49
C THR A 148 -3.29 -19.09 -1.29
N GLY A 149 -2.06 -18.58 -1.39
CA GLY A 149 -1.13 -18.56 -0.25
C GLY A 149 -1.65 -17.69 0.89
N ALA A 150 -2.19 -16.51 0.58
CA ALA A 150 -2.74 -15.60 1.58
C ALA A 150 -3.92 -16.21 2.36
N ASN A 151 -4.71 -17.10 1.76
CA ASN A 151 -5.77 -17.83 2.47
C ASN A 151 -5.24 -18.78 3.57
N LEU A 152 -3.97 -19.14 3.53
CA LEU A 152 -3.31 -20.01 4.52
C LEU A 152 -2.51 -19.20 5.56
N GLY A 153 -2.39 -17.88 5.39
CA GLY A 153 -1.59 -17.02 6.25
C GLY A 153 -2.20 -16.79 7.64
N SER A 154 -1.36 -16.61 8.65
CA SER A 154 -1.78 -16.47 10.04
C SER A 154 -2.50 -15.15 10.34
N LEU A 155 -2.38 -14.15 9.46
CA LEU A 155 -3.15 -12.90 9.56
C LEU A 155 -4.66 -13.12 9.41
N GLY A 156 -5.08 -14.20 8.75
CA GLY A 156 -6.48 -14.47 8.44
C GLY A 156 -7.14 -13.39 7.60
N ILE A 157 -8.48 -13.36 7.62
CA ILE A 157 -9.27 -12.32 6.95
C ILE A 157 -9.63 -11.25 7.99
N PHE A 158 -9.28 -10.00 7.71
CA PHE A 158 -9.54 -8.87 8.60
C PHE A 158 -9.87 -7.59 7.81
N GLU A 159 -10.47 -6.61 8.48
CA GLU A 159 -10.78 -5.31 7.85
C GLU A 159 -9.50 -4.48 7.66
N SER A 160 -9.30 -3.92 6.47
CA SER A 160 -8.10 -3.16 6.09
C SER A 160 -7.80 -1.97 7.00
N LYS A 161 -8.81 -1.39 7.66
CA LYS A 161 -8.65 -0.29 8.64
C LYS A 161 -7.75 -0.68 9.83
N TYR A 162 -7.57 -1.98 10.10
CA TYR A 162 -6.68 -2.49 11.15
C TYR A 162 -5.24 -2.70 10.69
N LEU A 163 -4.96 -2.69 9.37
CA LEU A 163 -3.63 -2.96 8.83
C LEU A 163 -2.57 -2.01 9.38
N ILE A 164 -2.88 -0.71 9.46
CA ILE A 164 -1.96 0.29 10.03
C ILE A 164 -1.65 0.02 11.51
N ARG A 165 -2.59 -0.54 12.27
CA ARG A 165 -2.35 -0.91 13.67
C ARG A 165 -1.48 -2.16 13.77
N LEU A 166 -1.66 -3.15 12.88
CA LEU A 166 -0.74 -4.29 12.77
C LEU A 166 0.67 -3.84 12.41
N MET A 167 0.81 -2.83 11.53
CA MET A 167 2.11 -2.23 11.21
C MET A 167 2.75 -1.59 12.44
N GLN A 168 2.01 -0.76 13.19
CA GLN A 168 2.50 -0.14 14.43
C GLN A 168 2.90 -1.16 15.50
N ALA A 169 2.14 -2.26 15.63
CA ALA A 169 2.50 -3.36 16.53
C ALA A 169 3.84 -3.99 16.12
N ASN A 170 4.04 -4.25 14.83
CA ASN A 170 5.28 -4.79 14.29
C ASN A 170 6.46 -3.80 14.39
N ALA A 171 6.17 -2.50 14.38
CA ALA A 171 7.14 -1.44 14.66
C ALA A 171 7.35 -1.19 16.16
N ARG A 172 6.73 -1.99 17.05
CA ARG A 172 6.80 -1.87 18.51
C ARG A 172 6.42 -0.48 19.05
N MET A 173 5.42 0.14 18.42
CA MET A 173 4.95 1.50 18.78
C MET A 173 3.85 1.54 19.85
N PHE A 174 3.48 0.39 20.43
CA PHE A 174 2.42 0.33 21.43
C PHE A 174 2.97 0.09 22.82
N ASP A 175 2.51 0.91 23.76
CA ASP A 175 2.60 0.63 25.18
C ASP A 175 1.48 -0.34 25.60
N LYS A 176 1.70 -1.02 26.71
CA LYS A 176 0.68 -1.87 27.31
C LYS A 176 -0.48 -1.00 27.82
N PHE A 177 -1.70 -1.35 27.41
CA PHE A 177 -2.91 -0.70 27.92
C PHE A 177 -3.51 -1.54 29.05
N GLY A 178 -3.27 -1.12 30.30
CA GLY A 178 -3.70 -1.85 31.49
C GLY A 178 -2.77 -3.02 31.85
N ALA A 179 -2.32 -3.02 33.10
CA ALA A 179 -1.31 -3.90 33.73
C ALA A 179 0.14 -3.65 33.32
#